data_AF-A0A6I1QQU3-F1
#
_entry.id   AF-A0A6I1QQU3-F1
#
_cell.length_a   1.000
_cell.length_b   1.000
_cell.length_c   1.000
_cell.angle_alpha   90.00
_cell.angle_beta   90.00
_cell.angle_gamma   90.00
#
_symmetry.space_group_name_H-M   'P 1'
#
loop_
_entity.id
_entity.type
_entity.pdbx_description
1 polymer ?
#
loop_
_entity_poly.entity_id
_entity_poly.type
_entity_poly.pdbx_seq_one_letter_code
_entity_poly.pdbx_strand_id
1 'polypeptide(L)'
;MRGLRLDVDRLLAEGEVERAETLMEDVRLELEEGGIFIRKINQAYFAFHGSYGDTPVSSDPIGPKLIALREGAGSLSRFIELARDVTSEDDLDDALEALASEG
;
A
#
# COMPACT_ATOMS: atom_id res chain seq x y z
N MET A 1 16.41 4.38 8.19
CA MET A 1 15.12 4.07 7.51
C MET A 1 13.89 4.14 8.42
N ARG A 2 13.91 3.73 9.69
CA ARG A 2 12.71 3.82 10.58
C ARG A 2 12.16 5.25 10.75
N GLY A 3 13.02 6.26 10.91
CA GLY A 3 12.59 7.67 11.01
C GLY A 3 11.88 8.14 9.74
N LEU A 4 12.54 7.97 8.58
CA LEU A 4 11.95 8.26 7.27
C LEU A 4 10.58 7.60 7.07
N ARG A 5 10.42 6.33 7.47
CA ARG A 5 9.11 5.66 7.41
C ARG A 5 8.03 6.42 8.20
N LEU A 6 8.30 6.81 9.44
CA LEU A 6 7.31 7.50 10.27
C LEU A 6 6.91 8.86 9.69
N ASP A 7 7.87 9.60 9.13
CA ASP A 7 7.61 10.89 8.51
C ASP A 7 6.77 10.75 7.23
N VAL A 8 7.07 9.73 6.44
CA VAL A 8 6.30 9.40 5.23
C VAL A 8 4.89 8.90 5.58
N ASP A 9 4.75 8.00 6.56
CA ASP A 9 3.45 7.52 7.06
C ASP A 9 2.57 8.70 7.52
N ARG A 10 3.17 9.68 8.22
CA ARG A 10 2.47 10.91 8.64
C ARG A 10 2.02 11.76 7.46
N LEU A 11 2.88 12.01 6.47
CA LEU A 11 2.54 12.79 5.28
C LEU A 11 1.41 12.12 4.49
N LEU A 12 1.46 10.80 4.33
CA LEU A 12 0.39 10.06 3.65
C LEU A 12 -0.93 10.12 4.41
N ALA A 13 -0.91 10.03 5.73
CA ALA A 13 -2.11 10.20 6.55
C ALA A 13 -2.71 11.62 6.46
N GLU A 14 -1.90 12.63 6.17
CA GLU A 14 -2.32 14.01 5.92
C GLU A 14 -2.78 14.25 4.46
N GLY A 15 -2.70 13.23 3.58
CA GLY A 15 -3.01 13.35 2.14
C GLY A 15 -1.91 14.00 1.31
N GLU A 16 -0.74 14.25 1.89
CA GLU A 16 0.39 14.99 1.30
C GLU A 16 1.30 14.06 0.48
N VAL A 17 0.72 13.40 -0.53
CA VAL A 17 1.39 12.34 -1.32
C VAL A 17 2.65 12.84 -2.03
N GLU A 18 2.60 13.99 -2.70
CA GLU A 18 3.74 14.54 -3.45
C GLU A 18 4.93 14.87 -2.53
N ARG A 19 4.63 15.35 -1.31
CA ARG A 19 5.65 15.65 -0.29
C ARG A 19 6.28 14.38 0.25
N ALA A 20 5.47 13.34 0.45
CA ALA A 20 5.96 12.02 0.83
C ALA A 20 6.89 11.42 -0.24
N GLU A 21 6.52 11.51 -1.52
CA GLU A 21 7.35 11.02 -2.63
C GLU A 21 8.66 11.79 -2.76
N THR A 22 8.62 13.11 -2.64
CA THR A 22 9.81 13.97 -2.68
C THR A 22 10.77 13.63 -1.56
N LEU A 23 10.28 13.50 -0.31
CA LEU A 23 11.10 13.13 0.84
C LEU A 23 11.81 11.78 0.65
N MET A 24 11.12 10.79 0.06
CA MET A 24 11.73 9.48 -0.22
C MET A 24 12.82 9.55 -1.30
N GLU A 25 12.64 10.40 -2.31
CA GLU A 25 13.65 10.61 -3.37
C GLU A 25 14.86 11.39 -2.86
N ASP A 26 14.66 12.43 -2.05
CA ASP A 26 15.75 13.21 -1.46
C ASP A 26 16.67 12.31 -0.64
N VAL A 27 16.12 11.44 0.22
CA VAL A 27 16.92 10.48 0.99
C VAL A 27 17.57 9.42 0.08
N ARG A 28 16.94 9.03 -1.03
CA ARG A 28 17.56 8.11 -2.00
C ARG A 28 18.82 8.74 -2.60
N LEU A 29 18.76 10.02 -2.96
CA LEU A 29 19.89 10.77 -3.50
C LEU A 29 21.00 10.93 -2.47
N GLU A 30 20.68 11.28 -1.22
CA GLU A 30 21.66 11.36 -0.13
C GLU A 30 22.40 10.04 0.10
N LEU A 31 21.68 8.91 0.04
CA LEU A 31 22.28 7.58 0.18
C LEU A 31 23.18 7.23 -1.01
N GLU A 32 22.77 7.60 -2.23
CA GLU A 32 23.56 7.40 -3.44
C GLU A 32 24.87 8.21 -3.40
N GLU A 33 24.81 9.47 -2.93
CA GLU A 33 25.99 10.30 -2.67
C GLU A 33 26.93 9.68 -1.62
N GLY A 34 26.35 9.02 -0.60
CA GLY A 34 27.08 8.23 0.40
C GLY A 34 27.63 6.89 -0.09
N GLY A 35 27.46 6.55 -1.37
CA GLY A 35 27.93 5.31 -1.99
C GLY A 35 26.99 4.11 -1.82
N ILE A 36 25.77 4.33 -1.32
CA ILE A 36 24.73 3.29 -1.17
C ILE A 36 23.70 3.46 -2.29
N PHE A 37 23.82 2.63 -3.32
CA PHE A 37 22.87 2.67 -4.43
C PHE A 37 21.54 1.98 -4.08
N ILE A 38 20.45 2.75 -4.08
CA ILE A 38 19.07 2.25 -3.99
C ILE A 38 18.32 2.74 -5.22
N ARG A 39 17.72 1.79 -5.98
CA ARG A 39 17.00 2.10 -7.23
C ARG A 39 15.80 3.02 -6.99
N LYS A 40 15.03 2.78 -5.92
CA LYS A 40 13.84 3.56 -5.53
C LYS A 40 13.49 3.27 -4.08
N ILE A 41 13.14 4.31 -3.32
CA ILE A 41 12.48 4.20 -2.02
C ILE A 41 10.99 4.47 -2.24
N ASN A 42 10.14 3.54 -1.83
CA ASN A 42 8.67 3.65 -1.85
C ASN A 42 8.10 2.94 -0.62
N GLN A 43 6.78 2.91 -0.45
CA GLN A 43 6.15 2.21 0.69
C GLN A 43 6.58 0.74 0.79
N ALA A 44 6.62 0.04 -0.34
CA ALA A 44 7.05 -1.35 -0.38
C ALA A 44 8.52 -1.54 0.03
N TYR A 45 9.40 -0.60 -0.29
CA TYR A 45 10.80 -0.62 0.13
C TYR A 45 10.92 -0.72 1.66
N PHE A 46 10.10 0.04 2.41
CA PHE A 46 10.08 -0.06 3.87
C PHE A 46 9.55 -1.40 4.37
N ALA A 47 8.65 -2.04 3.61
CA ALA A 47 8.15 -3.38 3.93
C ALA A 47 9.22 -4.46 3.74
N PHE A 48 10.14 -4.32 2.80
CA PHE A 48 11.22 -5.30 2.56
C PHE A 48 12.49 -5.04 3.39
N HIS A 49 12.74 -3.80 3.81
CA HIS A 49 13.96 -3.41 4.53
C HIS A 49 13.74 -3.00 6.00
N GLY A 50 12.50 -3.02 6.48
CA GLY A 50 12.10 -2.92 7.89
C GLY A 50 11.35 -4.18 8.32
N SER A 51 11.10 -4.33 9.63
CA SER A 51 10.47 -5.49 10.27
C SER A 51 8.99 -5.69 9.93
N TYR A 52 8.61 -5.68 8.65
CA TYR A 52 7.31 -6.18 8.19
C TYR A 52 7.16 -7.68 8.50
N GLY A 53 8.27 -8.37 8.75
CA GLY A 53 8.28 -9.76 9.18
C GLY A 53 7.87 -10.02 10.63
N ASP A 54 7.88 -9.01 11.52
CA ASP A 54 7.66 -9.27 12.97
C ASP A 54 6.32 -8.75 13.52
N THR A 55 5.57 -7.95 12.76
CA THR A 55 4.13 -7.77 13.01
C THR A 55 3.45 -7.17 11.78
N PRO A 56 2.50 -7.87 11.12
CA PRO A 56 1.66 -7.27 10.10
C PRO A 56 0.59 -6.46 10.82
N VAL A 57 0.97 -5.31 11.36
CA VAL A 57 -0.01 -4.26 11.68
C VAL A 57 0.24 -3.15 10.69
N SER A 58 0.03 -3.46 9.41
CA SER A 58 -0.60 -2.45 8.59
C SER A 58 -1.98 -2.27 9.22
N SER A 59 -2.24 -1.11 9.84
CA SER A 59 -3.59 -0.72 10.26
C SER A 59 -4.50 -0.48 9.05
N ASP A 60 -3.98 -0.67 7.85
CA ASP A 60 -4.64 -0.49 6.58
C ASP A 60 -5.75 -1.56 6.40
N PRO A 61 -7.03 -1.13 6.37
CA PRO A 61 -8.18 -2.03 6.22
C PRO A 61 -8.22 -2.72 4.85
N ILE A 62 -7.45 -2.27 3.86
CA ILE A 62 -7.49 -2.74 2.48
C ILE A 62 -7.05 -4.21 2.34
N GLY A 63 -6.04 -4.63 3.10
CA GLY A 63 -5.48 -5.99 2.99
C GLY A 63 -6.51 -7.09 3.25
N PRO A 64 -7.18 -7.09 4.42
CA PRO A 64 -8.27 -8.02 4.71
C PRO A 64 -9.45 -7.93 3.72
N LYS A 65 -9.83 -6.72 3.28
CA LYS A 65 -10.91 -6.50 2.32
C LYS A 65 -10.62 -7.13 0.95
N LEU A 66 -9.39 -7.00 0.45
CA LEU A 66 -8.96 -7.64 -0.81
C LEU A 66 -8.94 -9.17 -0.73
N ILE A 67 -8.60 -9.74 0.43
CA ILE A 67 -8.68 -11.19 0.67
C ILE A 67 -10.14 -11.64 0.57
N ALA A 68 -11.06 -10.96 1.26
CA ALA A 68 -12.49 -11.26 1.20
C ALA A 68 -13.05 -11.17 -0.22
N LEU A 69 -12.69 -10.11 -0.98
CA LEU A 69 -13.09 -9.94 -2.37
C LEU A 69 -12.59 -11.10 -3.24
N ARG A 70 -11.34 -11.54 -3.02
CA ARG A 70 -10.75 -12.68 -3.74
C ARG A 70 -11.44 -14.01 -3.42
N GLU A 71 -11.77 -14.26 -2.16
CA GLU A 71 -12.42 -15.48 -1.72
C GLU A 71 -13.85 -15.59 -2.27
N GLY A 72 -14.61 -14.49 -2.27
CA GLY A 72 -15.98 -14.49 -2.77
C GLY A 72 -16.11 -14.41 -4.31
N ALA A 73 -15.07 -13.98 -5.03
CA ALA A 73 -15.12 -13.85 -6.49
C ALA A 73 -15.26 -15.18 -7.25
N GLY A 74 -14.99 -16.33 -6.61
CA GLY A 74 -15.15 -17.68 -7.20
C GLY A 74 -14.22 -18.03 -8.36
N SER A 75 -13.57 -17.05 -9.01
CA SER A 75 -12.55 -17.25 -10.04
C SER A 75 -11.57 -16.08 -10.08
N LEU A 76 -10.37 -16.32 -10.63
CA LEU A 76 -9.36 -15.27 -10.78
C LEU A 76 -9.81 -14.17 -11.76
N SER A 77 -10.45 -14.53 -12.87
CA SER A 77 -10.90 -13.55 -13.87
C SER A 77 -11.91 -12.58 -13.27
N ARG A 78 -12.90 -13.11 -12.55
CA ARG A 78 -13.93 -12.30 -11.87
C ARG A 78 -13.32 -11.41 -10.78
N PHE A 79 -12.34 -11.91 -10.03
CA PHE A 79 -11.62 -11.08 -9.06
C PHE A 79 -10.91 -9.90 -9.73
N ILE A 80 -10.22 -10.13 -10.86
CA ILE A 80 -9.54 -9.06 -11.60
C ILE A 80 -10.56 -8.05 -12.15
N GLU A 81 -11.70 -8.50 -12.65
CA GLU A 81 -12.78 -7.62 -13.14
C GLU A 81 -13.30 -6.71 -12.02
N LEU A 82 -13.56 -7.26 -10.82
CA LEU A 82 -14.03 -6.50 -9.67
C LEU A 82 -12.96 -5.52 -9.16
N ALA A 83 -11.71 -5.95 -9.06
CA ALA A 83 -10.63 -5.13 -8.53
C ALA A 83 -10.16 -4.02 -9.49
N ARG A 84 -10.45 -4.13 -10.80
CA ARG A 84 -10.02 -3.15 -11.81
C ARG A 84 -10.61 -1.76 -11.56
N ASP A 85 -11.85 -1.71 -11.09
CA ASP A 85 -12.60 -0.47 -10.96
C ASP A 85 -12.49 0.12 -9.53
N VAL A 86 -11.72 -0.54 -8.64
CA VAL A 86 -11.44 -0.08 -7.27
C VAL A 86 -10.27 0.90 -7.26
N THR A 87 -10.56 2.16 -6.97
CA THR A 87 -9.57 3.25 -6.88
C THR A 87 -9.45 3.85 -5.49
N SER A 88 -10.41 3.55 -4.62
CA SER A 88 -10.51 4.01 -3.23
C SER A 88 -10.94 2.87 -2.31
N GLU A 89 -10.88 3.11 -1.00
CA GLU A 89 -11.42 2.18 -0.01
C GLU A 89 -12.93 2.02 -0.15
N ASP A 90 -13.66 3.10 -0.45
CA ASP A 90 -15.12 3.09 -0.63
C ASP A 90 -15.50 2.21 -1.83
N ASP A 91 -14.76 2.29 -2.95
CA ASP A 91 -15.01 1.41 -4.11
C ASP A 91 -14.83 -0.08 -3.75
N LEU A 92 -13.90 -0.38 -2.82
CA LEU A 92 -13.66 -1.74 -2.35
C LEU A 92 -14.81 -2.24 -1.46
N ASP A 93 -15.39 -1.35 -0.64
CA ASP A 93 -16.56 -1.66 0.18
C ASP A 93 -17.81 -1.88 -0.69
N ASP A 94 -18.04 -1.04 -1.70
CA ASP A 94 -19.12 -1.19 -2.68
C ASP A 94 -19.00 -2.53 -3.43
N ALA A 95 -17.79 -2.91 -3.85
CA ALA A 95 -17.54 -4.17 -4.54
C ALA A 95 -17.83 -5.39 -3.63
N LEU A 96 -17.54 -5.29 -2.34
CA LEU A 96 -17.84 -6.34 -1.36
C LEU A 96 -19.34 -6.46 -1.09
N GLU A 97 -20.06 -5.33 -1.01
CA GLU A 97 -21.52 -5.32 -0.81
C GLU A 97 -22.27 -5.90 -2.03
N ALA A 98 -21.83 -5.55 -3.23
CA ALA A 98 -22.36 -6.10 -4.47
C ALA A 98 -22.19 -7.63 -4.51
N LEU A 99 -20.98 -8.12 -4.16
CA LEU A 99 -20.67 -9.55 -4.12
C LEU A 99 -21.53 -10.31 -3.10
N ALA A 100 -21.78 -9.72 -1.93
CA ALA A 100 -22.62 -10.31 -0.90
C ALA A 100 -24.10 -10.38 -1.29
N SER A 101 -24.55 -9.46 -2.15
CA SER A 101 -25.93 -9.40 -2.66
C SER A 101 -26.21 -10.40 -3.79
N GLU A 102 -25.17 -11.00 -4.38
CA GLU A 102 -25.29 -11.98 -5.48
C GLU A 102 -25.43 -13.43 -5.01
N GLY A 103 -25.19 -13.72 -3.72
CA GLY A 103 -25.24 -15.07 -3.12
C GLY A 103 -26.53 -15.37 -2.38
#